data_AF-A0A926AT14-F1
#
_entry.id   AF-A0A926AT14-F1
#
_cell.length_a   1.000
_cell.length_b   1.000
_cell.length_c   1.000
_cell.angle_alpha   90.00
_cell.angle_beta   90.00
_cell.angle_gamma   90.00
#
_symmetry.space_group_name_H-M   'P 1'
#
loop_
_entity.id
_entity.type
_entity.pdbx_description
1 polymer ?
#
loop_
_entity_poly.entity_id
_entity_poly.type
_entity_poly.pdbx_seq_one_letter_code
_entity_poly.pdbx_strand_id
1 'polypeptide(L)'
;RTTPAPFWNREGGEKSNLLAGEVKLSRKSRFLEWLGDSRVSAELLRRLSEVVTQQKLVREYPESHWWEYRKALRQQLQDHPRSSIQQVKHVRGVKQAHPEDVTRKSYFEALGDAAQRAKPTDEQIAAVEACLEPYDPLLSYFARQEIADLQARSDTDPVGELAHRLHVIHFAPAGEASTRNVASAIELLVRHPEAIPDGARRFDVLNGLVQTLRTRWESRQNTPVLTVARQLTDVDRSVVAIERAMTAMGELAPSTSLTPDDWATRKQVVDRILLRPLRAYRTELHATAQRNEGRTRAILEQAADAKSE
;
A
#
# COMPACT_ATOMS: atom_id res chain seq x y z
N ARG A 1 3.86 -39.28 -7.89
CA ARG A 1 3.46 -38.00 -7.26
C ARG A 1 4.74 -37.30 -6.85
N THR A 2 5.28 -36.50 -7.75
CA THR A 2 6.58 -35.84 -7.65
C THR A 2 6.41 -34.50 -6.93
N THR A 3 7.04 -34.37 -5.78
CA THR A 3 7.18 -33.12 -5.04
C THR A 3 8.03 -32.14 -5.86
N PRO A 4 7.60 -30.90 -6.14
CA PRO A 4 8.47 -29.93 -6.80
C PRO A 4 9.60 -29.49 -5.86
N ALA A 5 10.80 -29.34 -6.43
CA ALA A 5 12.05 -28.98 -5.75
C ALA A 5 12.08 -27.50 -5.26
N PRO A 6 13.04 -27.11 -4.39
CA PRO A 6 13.12 -25.77 -3.78
C PRO A 6 13.53 -24.70 -4.79
N PHE A 7 12.89 -23.54 -4.71
CA PHE A 7 12.75 -22.53 -5.76
C PHE A 7 13.81 -21.40 -5.76
N TRP A 8 15.05 -21.71 -5.41
CA TRP A 8 16.17 -20.76 -5.50
C TRP A 8 16.84 -20.89 -6.87
N ASN A 9 16.36 -20.17 -7.89
CA ASN A 9 17.14 -19.75 -9.06
C ASN A 9 16.26 -18.99 -10.07
N ARG A 10 16.45 -17.68 -10.20
CA ARG A 10 16.82 -17.02 -11.48
C ARG A 10 16.97 -15.51 -11.32
N GLU A 11 18.11 -15.03 -11.79
CA GLU A 11 18.43 -13.64 -12.08
C GLU A 11 17.82 -13.19 -13.42
N GLY A 12 17.60 -11.88 -13.54
CA GLY A 12 17.56 -11.17 -14.82
C GLY A 12 16.16 -10.84 -15.34
N GLY A 13 15.76 -9.57 -15.20
CA GLY A 13 14.59 -9.01 -15.87
C GLY A 13 14.73 -7.50 -16.05
N GLU A 14 14.94 -7.08 -17.29
CA GLU A 14 15.17 -5.71 -17.75
C GLU A 14 14.07 -4.72 -17.37
N LYS A 15 14.48 -3.49 -17.05
CA LYS A 15 13.60 -2.33 -16.86
C LYS A 15 13.23 -1.76 -18.23
N SER A 16 11.95 -1.78 -18.60
CA SER A 16 11.47 -1.14 -19.83
C SER A 16 10.86 0.24 -19.58
N ASN A 17 11.02 1.10 -20.59
CA ASN A 17 10.89 2.54 -20.58
C ASN A 17 9.50 3.08 -20.18
N LEU A 18 9.56 4.16 -19.40
CA LEU A 18 8.45 5.00 -18.97
C LEU A 18 8.06 6.00 -20.08
N LEU A 19 6.75 6.16 -20.27
CA LEU A 19 6.10 7.38 -20.76
C LEU A 19 6.41 7.82 -22.20
N ALA A 20 6.04 6.99 -23.17
CA ALA A 20 5.60 7.47 -24.48
C ALA A 20 4.75 6.37 -25.14
N GLY A 21 3.46 6.63 -25.33
CA GLY A 21 2.59 5.75 -26.08
C GLY A 21 1.16 5.86 -25.60
N GLU A 22 0.28 6.24 -26.51
CA GLU A 22 -1.13 5.86 -26.46
C GLU A 22 -1.22 4.49 -25.82
N VAL A 23 -1.94 4.38 -24.70
CA VAL A 23 -2.33 3.08 -24.19
C VAL A 23 -3.28 2.52 -25.25
N LYS A 24 -2.72 1.84 -26.27
CA LYS A 24 -3.48 0.92 -27.10
C LYS A 24 -4.03 -0.08 -26.11
N LEU A 25 -5.28 0.13 -25.71
CA LEU A 25 -6.14 -0.81 -24.99
C LEU A 25 -6.33 -2.02 -25.93
N SER A 26 -5.27 -2.75 -26.24
CA SER A 26 -5.29 -3.89 -27.18
C SER A 26 -6.04 -5.08 -26.60
N ARG A 27 -6.47 -4.98 -25.33
CA ARG A 27 -7.56 -5.75 -24.76
C ARG A 27 -8.65 -4.75 -24.39
N LYS A 28 -9.64 -4.60 -25.27
CA LYS A 28 -10.90 -3.92 -24.93
C LYS A 28 -11.38 -4.55 -23.63
N SER A 29 -11.46 -3.76 -22.55
CA SER A 29 -12.14 -4.20 -21.34
C SER A 29 -13.53 -4.68 -21.74
N ARG A 30 -14.01 -5.83 -21.23
CA ARG A 30 -15.37 -6.34 -21.49
C ARG A 30 -16.45 -5.28 -21.24
N PHE A 31 -16.15 -4.30 -20.39
CA PHE A 31 -17.00 -3.14 -20.13
C PHE A 31 -17.14 -2.20 -21.34
N LEU A 32 -16.06 -1.97 -22.10
CA LEU A 32 -16.09 -1.18 -23.33
C LEU A 32 -16.83 -1.90 -24.47
N GLU A 33 -16.73 -3.24 -24.51
CA GLU A 33 -17.50 -4.06 -25.44
C GLU A 33 -19.01 -4.00 -25.13
N TRP A 34 -19.37 -3.92 -23.84
CA TRP A 34 -20.76 -3.80 -23.40
C TRP A 34 -21.39 -2.42 -23.67
N LEU A 35 -20.58 -1.35 -23.66
CA LEU A 35 -21.07 0.02 -23.85
C LEU A 35 -21.37 0.41 -25.31
N GLY A 36 -20.83 -0.34 -26.28
CA GLY A 36 -20.93 -0.03 -27.71
C GLY A 36 -20.14 1.22 -28.12
N ASP A 37 -19.73 1.29 -29.40
CA ASP A 37 -18.86 2.36 -29.92
C ASP A 37 -19.49 3.77 -29.90
N SER A 38 -20.79 3.90 -29.65
CA SER A 38 -21.54 5.17 -29.72
C SER A 38 -21.71 5.92 -28.39
N ARG A 39 -21.16 5.43 -27.27
CA ARG A 39 -21.40 6.02 -25.92
C ARG A 39 -20.16 6.19 -25.04
N VAL A 40 -18.96 5.93 -25.55
CA VAL A 40 -17.73 6.05 -24.77
C VAL A 40 -17.36 7.53 -24.62
N SER A 41 -17.75 8.15 -23.51
CA SER A 41 -17.38 9.54 -23.21
C SER A 41 -15.87 9.65 -22.96
N ALA A 42 -15.25 10.74 -23.41
CA ALA A 42 -13.83 11.01 -23.15
C ALA A 42 -13.51 10.99 -21.65
N GLU A 43 -14.47 11.44 -20.82
CA GLU A 43 -14.36 11.38 -19.37
C GLU A 43 -14.32 9.95 -18.83
N LEU A 44 -15.16 9.05 -19.34
CA LEU A 44 -15.15 7.63 -18.94
C LEU A 44 -13.81 6.95 -19.26
N LEU A 45 -13.27 7.17 -20.46
CA LEU A 45 -11.95 6.62 -20.84
C LEU A 45 -10.85 7.14 -19.92
N ARG A 46 -10.93 8.42 -19.55
CA ARG A 46 -10.00 9.05 -18.63
C ARG A 46 -10.09 8.43 -17.24
N ARG A 47 -11.30 8.27 -16.69
CA ARG A 47 -11.50 7.57 -15.40
C ARG A 47 -11.01 6.13 -15.43
N LEU A 48 -11.26 5.41 -16.52
CA LEU A 48 -10.73 4.06 -16.68
C LEU A 48 -9.20 4.05 -16.70
N SER A 49 -8.57 5.03 -17.38
CA SER A 49 -7.11 5.17 -17.39
C SER A 49 -6.54 5.49 -15.99
N GLU A 50 -7.25 6.28 -15.18
CA GLU A 50 -6.88 6.59 -13.80
C GLU A 50 -6.93 5.33 -12.92
N VAL A 51 -7.98 4.51 -13.05
CA VAL A 51 -8.08 3.21 -12.36
C VAL A 51 -6.96 2.26 -12.79
N VAL A 52 -6.69 2.15 -14.09
CA VAL A 52 -5.58 1.31 -14.60
C VAL A 52 -4.24 1.80 -14.07
N THR A 53 -4.04 3.13 -13.99
CA THR A 53 -2.83 3.73 -13.43
C THR A 53 -2.69 3.43 -11.95
N GLN A 54 -3.77 3.56 -11.16
CA GLN A 54 -3.80 3.19 -9.74
C GLN A 54 -3.39 1.72 -9.54
N GLN A 55 -3.99 0.80 -10.30
CA GLN A 55 -3.67 -0.64 -10.23
C GLN A 55 -2.20 -0.91 -10.59
N LYS A 56 -1.70 -0.25 -11.64
CA LYS A 56 -0.30 -0.36 -12.07
C LYS A 56 0.66 0.11 -10.99
N LEU A 57 0.41 1.29 -10.41
CA LEU A 57 1.25 1.88 -9.35
C LEU A 57 1.36 0.95 -8.14
N VAL A 58 0.23 0.39 -7.70
CA VAL A 58 0.21 -0.56 -6.59
C VAL A 58 1.05 -1.80 -6.90
N ARG A 59 0.88 -2.39 -8.09
CA ARG A 59 1.58 -3.63 -8.47
C ARG A 59 3.08 -3.44 -8.65
N GLU A 60 3.48 -2.33 -9.28
CA GLU A 60 4.90 -2.06 -9.61
C GLU A 60 5.66 -1.50 -8.41
N TYR A 61 4.97 -0.80 -7.51
CA TYR A 61 5.56 -0.11 -6.37
C TYR A 61 4.83 -0.46 -5.07
N PRO A 62 4.73 -1.74 -4.66
CA PRO A 62 4.01 -2.12 -3.43
C PRO A 62 4.53 -1.35 -2.21
N GLU A 63 5.81 -1.01 -2.19
CA GLU A 63 6.47 -0.31 -1.10
C GLU A 63 6.75 1.17 -1.38
N SER A 64 6.31 1.75 -2.49
CA SER A 64 6.52 3.18 -2.75
C SER A 64 5.38 3.82 -3.53
N HIS A 65 4.27 3.12 -3.70
CA HIS A 65 3.12 3.62 -4.47
C HIS A 65 2.59 4.93 -3.91
N TRP A 66 2.70 5.19 -2.59
CA TRP A 66 2.30 6.45 -1.97
C TRP A 66 3.21 7.65 -2.36
N TRP A 67 4.42 7.43 -2.86
CA TRP A 67 5.22 8.52 -3.44
C TRP A 67 5.05 8.60 -4.95
N GLU A 68 4.97 7.45 -5.62
CA GLU A 68 4.83 7.38 -7.07
C GLU A 68 3.48 7.92 -7.56
N TYR A 69 2.38 7.74 -6.82
CA TYR A 69 1.10 8.35 -7.21
C TYR A 69 1.18 9.88 -7.18
N ARG A 70 1.91 10.48 -6.22
CA ARG A 70 2.07 11.94 -6.15
C ARG A 70 2.73 12.47 -7.42
N LYS A 71 3.72 11.74 -7.96
CA LYS A 71 4.34 12.09 -9.24
C LYS A 71 3.36 11.95 -10.41
N ALA A 72 2.66 10.82 -10.49
CA ALA A 72 1.67 10.57 -11.54
C ALA A 72 0.56 11.63 -11.55
N LEU A 73 0.06 12.01 -10.36
CA LEU A 73 -0.98 13.01 -10.20
C LEU A 73 -0.48 14.42 -10.57
N ARG A 74 0.74 14.79 -10.17
CA ARG A 74 1.36 16.07 -10.60
C ARG A 74 1.58 16.12 -12.10
N GLN A 75 2.05 15.02 -12.70
CA GLN A 75 2.24 14.94 -14.14
C GLN A 75 0.90 15.11 -14.86
N GLN A 76 -0.17 14.49 -14.38
CA GLN A 76 -1.50 14.67 -14.96
C GLN A 76 -2.00 16.13 -14.88
N LEU A 77 -1.72 16.83 -13.77
CA LEU A 77 -2.05 18.25 -13.62
C LEU A 77 -1.23 19.18 -14.53
N GLN A 78 -0.03 18.78 -14.94
CA GLN A 78 0.88 19.56 -15.80
C GLN A 78 0.64 19.28 -17.29
N ASP A 79 0.65 18.01 -17.67
CA ASP A 79 0.63 17.57 -19.08
C ASP A 79 -0.79 17.49 -19.65
N HIS A 80 -1.79 17.24 -18.79
CA HIS A 80 -3.17 17.02 -19.18
C HIS A 80 -4.17 17.84 -18.35
N PRO A 81 -4.00 19.17 -18.22
CA PRO A 81 -4.92 20.00 -17.45
C PRO A 81 -6.30 20.00 -18.08
N ARG A 82 -7.32 19.77 -17.26
CA ARG A 82 -8.70 19.84 -17.70
C ARG A 82 -9.15 21.28 -17.73
N SER A 83 -9.81 21.66 -18.82
CA SER A 83 -10.49 22.95 -18.92
C SER A 83 -12.00 22.73 -18.96
N SER A 84 -12.72 23.38 -18.05
CA SER A 84 -14.18 23.49 -18.14
C SER A 84 -14.50 24.84 -18.78
N ILE A 85 -15.24 24.83 -19.89
CA ILE A 85 -15.78 26.04 -20.50
C ILE A 85 -17.12 26.34 -19.81
N GLN A 86 -17.14 27.29 -18.89
CA GLN A 86 -18.39 27.79 -18.33
C GLN A 86 -18.90 28.91 -19.25
N GLN A 87 -19.98 28.65 -20.00
CA GLN A 87 -20.67 29.71 -20.75
C GLN A 87 -21.49 30.55 -19.79
N VAL A 88 -20.94 31.67 -19.35
CA VAL A 88 -21.70 32.69 -18.61
C VAL A 88 -22.40 33.57 -19.63
N LYS A 89 -23.74 33.73 -19.52
CA LYS A 89 -24.50 34.62 -20.41
C LYS A 89 -23.84 36.02 -20.38
N HIS A 90 -23.44 36.50 -21.56
CA HIS A 90 -22.87 37.83 -21.86
C HIS A 90 -21.36 38.10 -21.66
N VAL A 91 -20.51 37.14 -21.30
CA VAL A 91 -19.04 37.34 -21.30
C VAL A 91 -18.34 36.16 -21.98
N ARG A 92 -17.33 36.43 -22.83
CA ARG A 92 -16.45 35.40 -23.43
C ARG A 92 -16.03 34.42 -22.32
N GLY A 93 -16.35 33.13 -22.51
CA GLY A 93 -16.13 32.10 -21.49
C GLY A 93 -14.71 32.13 -20.95
N VAL A 94 -14.57 32.36 -19.65
CA VAL A 94 -13.29 32.30 -18.96
C VAL A 94 -12.91 30.81 -18.87
N LYS A 95 -11.74 30.44 -19.38
CA LYS A 95 -11.20 29.09 -19.15
C LYS A 95 -10.89 28.96 -17.67
N GLN A 96 -11.75 28.24 -16.94
CA GLN A 96 -11.50 27.89 -15.55
C GLN A 96 -10.93 26.47 -15.47
N ALA A 97 -10.07 26.25 -14.48
CA ALA A 97 -9.60 24.91 -14.15
C ALA A 97 -10.80 24.05 -13.78
N HIS A 98 -10.80 22.79 -14.24
CA HIS A 98 -11.85 21.86 -13.90
C HIS A 98 -11.93 21.67 -12.37
N PRO A 99 -13.12 21.51 -11.78
CA PRO A 99 -13.30 21.37 -10.33
C PRO A 99 -12.39 20.30 -9.71
N GLU A 100 -12.22 19.16 -10.36
CA GLU A 100 -11.33 18.10 -9.86
C GLU A 100 -9.85 18.48 -9.84
N ASP A 101 -9.37 19.26 -10.81
CA ASP A 101 -7.98 19.72 -10.81
C ASP A 101 -7.76 20.76 -9.70
N VAL A 102 -8.80 21.53 -9.36
CA VAL A 102 -8.80 22.41 -8.18
C VAL A 102 -8.73 21.57 -6.90
N THR A 103 -9.59 20.55 -6.75
CA THR A 103 -9.57 19.65 -5.59
C THR A 103 -8.21 18.96 -5.41
N ARG A 104 -7.59 18.47 -6.50
CA ARG A 104 -6.26 17.85 -6.46
C ARG A 104 -5.15 18.82 -6.03
N LYS A 105 -5.26 20.10 -6.41
CA LYS A 105 -4.33 21.14 -5.94
C LYS A 105 -4.52 21.42 -4.46
N SER A 106 -5.76 21.64 -4.03
CA SER A 106 -6.11 21.84 -2.62
C SER A 106 -5.68 20.66 -1.75
N TYR A 107 -5.79 19.43 -2.26
CA TYR A 107 -5.27 18.23 -1.60
C TYR A 107 -3.76 18.32 -1.34
N PHE A 108 -2.96 18.70 -2.34
CA PHE A 108 -1.51 18.81 -2.17
C PHE A 108 -1.11 19.92 -1.21
N GLU A 109 -1.86 21.02 -1.19
CA GLU A 109 -1.68 22.12 -0.24
C GLU A 109 -1.97 21.66 1.20
N ALA A 110 -3.14 21.05 1.42
CA ALA A 110 -3.55 20.52 2.72
C ALA A 110 -2.60 19.41 3.21
N LEU A 111 -2.22 18.48 2.34
CA LEU A 111 -1.26 17.43 2.67
C LEU A 111 0.11 18.01 2.98
N GLY A 112 0.54 19.04 2.26
CA GLY A 112 1.80 19.76 2.51
C GLY A 112 1.82 20.38 3.91
N ASP A 113 0.77 21.10 4.28
CA ASP A 113 0.64 21.74 5.60
C ASP A 113 0.61 20.71 6.75
N ALA A 114 -0.18 19.64 6.59
CA ALA A 114 -0.25 18.57 7.59
C ALA A 114 1.07 17.78 7.71
N ALA A 115 1.74 17.49 6.59
CA ALA A 115 2.94 16.66 6.56
C ALA A 115 4.16 17.34 7.22
N GLN A 116 4.26 18.67 7.15
CA GLN A 116 5.38 19.43 7.74
C GLN A 116 5.43 19.35 9.26
N ARG A 117 4.30 19.09 9.93
CA ARG A 117 4.24 19.01 11.39
C ARG A 117 4.58 17.61 11.87
N ALA A 118 5.33 17.52 12.97
CA ALA A 118 5.63 16.25 13.62
C ALA A 118 4.36 15.57 14.16
N LYS A 119 3.44 16.36 14.73
CA LYS A 119 2.10 15.93 15.16
C LYS A 119 1.06 16.83 14.47
N PRO A 120 0.39 16.36 13.42
CA PRO A 120 -0.66 17.13 12.76
C PRO A 120 -1.88 17.25 13.68
N THR A 121 -2.63 18.35 13.56
CA THR A 121 -3.89 18.56 14.29
C THR A 121 -5.06 17.91 13.56
N ASP A 122 -6.13 17.57 14.27
CA ASP A 122 -7.31 16.93 13.68
C ASP A 122 -7.94 17.80 12.56
N GLU A 123 -7.93 19.13 12.71
CA GLU A 123 -8.39 20.06 11.67
C GLU A 123 -7.59 19.95 10.37
N GLN A 124 -6.27 19.77 10.47
CA GLN A 124 -5.41 19.62 9.29
C GLN A 124 -5.61 18.26 8.62
N ILE A 125 -5.83 17.21 9.41
CA ILE A 125 -6.15 15.88 8.88
C ILE A 125 -7.51 15.93 8.17
N ALA A 126 -8.52 16.57 8.79
CA ALA A 126 -9.84 16.76 8.20
C ALA A 126 -9.79 17.58 6.90
N ALA A 127 -8.90 18.56 6.79
CA ALA A 127 -8.71 19.32 5.55
C ALA A 127 -8.20 18.43 4.39
N VAL A 128 -7.32 17.47 4.67
CA VAL A 128 -6.89 16.47 3.69
C VAL A 128 -8.05 15.54 3.34
N GLU A 129 -8.79 15.07 4.33
CA GLU A 129 -9.93 14.16 4.14
C GLU A 129 -11.07 14.79 3.32
N ALA A 130 -11.33 16.08 3.49
CA ALA A 130 -12.35 16.81 2.73
C ALA A 130 -12.10 16.78 1.21
N CYS A 131 -10.86 16.54 0.77
CA CYS A 131 -10.52 16.44 -0.64
C CYS A 131 -10.82 15.06 -1.28
N LEU A 132 -11.29 14.09 -0.50
CA LEU A 132 -11.57 12.73 -0.99
C LEU A 132 -12.95 12.61 -1.65
N GLU A 133 -13.81 13.62 -1.46
CA GLU A 133 -15.14 13.68 -2.06
C GLU A 133 -15.26 14.85 -3.06
N PRO A 134 -15.74 14.60 -4.30
CA PRO A 134 -16.17 13.31 -4.83
C PRO A 134 -14.99 12.35 -5.07
N TYR A 135 -15.26 11.04 -5.02
CA TYR A 135 -14.24 10.00 -5.24
C TYR A 135 -13.42 10.22 -6.52
N ASP A 136 -12.10 10.23 -6.36
CA ASP A 136 -11.12 10.33 -7.43
C ASP A 136 -10.29 9.03 -7.51
N PRO A 137 -10.34 8.28 -8.62
CA PRO A 137 -9.66 7.00 -8.74
C PRO A 137 -8.13 7.07 -8.60
N LEU A 138 -7.49 8.19 -8.95
CA LEU A 138 -6.03 8.33 -8.85
C LEU A 138 -5.58 8.99 -7.54
N LEU A 139 -6.52 9.54 -6.76
CA LEU A 139 -6.22 10.23 -5.51
C LEU A 139 -6.81 9.51 -4.30
N SER A 140 -8.13 9.30 -4.25
CA SER A 140 -8.85 8.93 -3.02
C SER A 140 -8.34 7.63 -2.38
N TYR A 141 -7.92 6.63 -3.16
CA TYR A 141 -7.32 5.40 -2.63
C TYR A 141 -6.00 5.68 -1.90
N PHE A 142 -5.09 6.43 -2.52
CA PHE A 142 -3.77 6.72 -1.95
C PHE A 142 -3.85 7.75 -0.82
N ALA A 143 -4.78 8.71 -0.91
CA ALA A 143 -4.97 9.72 0.13
C ALA A 143 -5.35 9.09 1.48
N ARG A 144 -6.11 8.00 1.49
CA ARG A 144 -6.43 7.28 2.73
C ARG A 144 -5.19 6.70 3.42
N GLN A 145 -4.18 6.27 2.65
CA GLN A 145 -2.89 5.89 3.23
C GLN A 145 -2.21 7.05 3.93
N GLU A 146 -2.21 8.21 3.28
CA GLU A 146 -1.56 9.42 3.79
C GLU A 146 -2.25 9.88 5.07
N ILE A 147 -3.59 9.90 5.08
CA ILE A 147 -4.39 10.25 6.26
C ILE A 147 -4.10 9.29 7.42
N ALA A 148 -4.07 7.99 7.18
CA ALA A 148 -3.72 7.01 8.21
C ALA A 148 -2.32 7.23 8.79
N ASP A 149 -1.34 7.59 7.95
CA ASP A 149 0.01 7.88 8.41
C ASP A 149 0.09 9.25 9.11
N LEU A 150 -0.76 10.23 8.78
CA LEU A 150 -0.91 11.48 9.54
C LEU A 150 -1.51 11.22 10.93
N GLN A 151 -2.59 10.43 11.01
CA GLN A 151 -3.24 10.04 12.27
C GLN A 151 -2.31 9.23 13.17
N ALA A 152 -1.52 8.32 12.60
CA ALA A 152 -0.53 7.56 13.36
C ALA A 152 0.54 8.44 14.03
N ARG A 153 0.80 9.65 13.49
CA ARG A 153 1.72 10.61 14.11
C ARG A 153 1.04 11.45 15.20
N SER A 154 -0.25 11.75 15.06
CA SER A 154 -1.00 12.50 16.07
C SER A 154 -1.36 11.63 17.28
N ASP A 155 -1.63 10.33 17.05
CA ASP A 155 -2.05 9.34 18.04
C ASP A 155 -3.37 9.74 18.75
N THR A 156 -4.22 10.50 18.05
CA THR A 156 -5.46 11.08 18.60
C THR A 156 -6.73 10.30 18.23
N ASP A 157 -6.75 9.66 17.06
CA ASP A 157 -7.94 8.98 16.52
C ASP A 157 -7.61 7.58 15.98
N PRO A 158 -7.49 6.58 16.86
CA PRO A 158 -7.19 5.20 16.45
C PRO A 158 -8.35 4.56 15.67
N VAL A 159 -9.59 5.03 15.83
CA VAL A 159 -10.76 4.52 15.09
C VAL A 159 -10.70 4.99 13.64
N GLY A 160 -10.46 6.28 13.42
CA GLY A 160 -10.28 6.86 12.09
C GLY A 160 -9.07 6.25 11.38
N GLU A 161 -7.92 6.15 12.08
CA GLU A 161 -6.73 5.51 11.51
C GLU A 161 -7.03 4.08 11.04
N LEU A 162 -7.70 3.29 11.88
CA LEU A 162 -8.07 1.93 11.53
C LEU A 162 -8.99 1.89 10.30
N ALA A 163 -9.99 2.77 10.23
CA ALA A 163 -10.90 2.83 9.09
C ALA A 163 -10.18 3.11 7.77
N HIS A 164 -9.24 4.06 7.76
CA HIS A 164 -8.44 4.36 6.57
C HIS A 164 -7.51 3.21 6.19
N ARG A 165 -6.83 2.57 7.16
CA ARG A 165 -5.97 1.41 6.90
C ARG A 165 -6.77 0.23 6.37
N LEU A 166 -7.91 -0.09 6.97
CA LEU A 166 -8.78 -1.18 6.52
C LEU A 166 -9.32 -0.90 5.12
N HIS A 167 -9.65 0.36 4.79
CA HIS A 167 -10.06 0.71 3.43
C HIS A 167 -8.94 0.39 2.42
N VAL A 168 -7.71 0.84 2.67
CA VAL A 168 -6.58 0.55 1.77
C VAL A 168 -6.35 -0.96 1.65
N ILE A 169 -6.50 -1.72 2.74
CA ILE A 169 -6.32 -3.18 2.75
C ILE A 169 -7.41 -3.90 1.94
N HIS A 170 -8.69 -3.54 2.14
CA HIS A 170 -9.83 -4.23 1.54
C HIS A 170 -10.08 -3.84 0.08
N PHE A 171 -9.78 -2.59 -0.30
CA PHE A 171 -9.94 -2.09 -1.66
C PHE A 171 -8.65 -2.11 -2.48
N ALA A 172 -7.59 -2.71 -1.94
CA ALA A 172 -6.36 -2.95 -2.68
C ALA A 172 -6.60 -3.80 -3.93
N PRO A 173 -5.97 -3.49 -5.07
CA PRO A 173 -6.10 -4.26 -6.28
C PRO A 173 -5.49 -5.67 -6.14
N ALA A 174 -5.91 -6.57 -7.04
CA ALA A 174 -5.39 -7.92 -7.09
C ALA A 174 -3.87 -7.91 -7.30
N GLY A 175 -3.16 -8.76 -6.56
CA GLY A 175 -1.69 -8.84 -6.61
C GLY A 175 -0.96 -7.74 -5.86
N GLU A 176 -1.65 -6.88 -5.10
CA GLU A 176 -0.99 -6.02 -4.12
C GLU A 176 -0.17 -6.88 -3.15
N ALA A 177 1.06 -6.46 -2.91
CA ALA A 177 2.09 -7.20 -2.21
C ALA A 177 2.54 -6.47 -0.93
N SER A 178 2.06 -5.24 -0.69
CA SER A 178 2.42 -4.47 0.48
C SER A 178 1.90 -5.07 1.77
N THR A 179 2.77 -5.17 2.77
CA THR A 179 2.46 -5.68 4.11
C THR A 179 2.36 -4.56 5.14
N ARG A 180 2.83 -3.34 4.80
CA ARG A 180 2.95 -2.19 5.71
C ARG A 180 1.64 -1.90 6.43
N ASN A 181 0.54 -1.72 5.69
CA ASN A 181 -0.74 -1.37 6.29
C ASN A 181 -1.34 -2.48 7.11
N VAL A 182 -1.15 -3.72 6.69
CA VAL A 182 -1.65 -4.88 7.43
C VAL A 182 -0.93 -4.99 8.77
N ALA A 183 0.40 -4.84 8.78
CA ALA A 183 1.18 -4.82 10.00
C ALA A 183 0.83 -3.61 10.90
N SER A 184 0.70 -2.40 10.34
CA SER A 184 0.28 -1.22 11.10
C SER A 184 -1.12 -1.39 11.72
N ALA A 185 -2.09 -1.95 10.98
CA ALA A 185 -3.45 -2.16 11.47
C ALA A 185 -3.49 -3.20 12.61
N ILE A 186 -2.67 -4.25 12.52
CA ILE A 186 -2.47 -5.20 13.62
C ILE A 186 -1.89 -4.49 14.84
N GLU A 187 -0.80 -3.74 14.67
CA GLU A 187 -0.16 -3.01 15.77
C GLU A 187 -1.11 -2.00 16.42
N LEU A 188 -1.93 -1.32 15.62
CA LEU A 188 -2.93 -0.37 16.08
C LEU A 188 -4.00 -1.07 16.95
N LEU A 189 -4.56 -2.18 16.48
CA LEU A 189 -5.59 -2.93 17.23
C LEU A 189 -5.07 -3.57 18.51
N VAL A 190 -3.79 -3.95 18.55
CA VAL A 190 -3.15 -4.47 19.76
C VAL A 190 -2.94 -3.34 20.78
N ARG A 191 -2.60 -2.13 20.32
CA ARG A 191 -2.32 -0.97 21.19
C ARG A 191 -3.59 -0.26 21.67
N HIS A 192 -4.60 -0.21 20.80
CA HIS A 192 -5.86 0.52 20.99
C HIS A 192 -7.05 -0.44 20.90
N PRO A 193 -7.28 -1.28 21.93
CA PRO A 193 -8.43 -2.17 21.96
C PRO A 193 -9.77 -1.42 21.84
N GLU A 194 -9.84 -0.15 22.26
CA GLU A 194 -11.00 0.72 22.11
C GLU A 194 -11.39 1.01 20.66
N ALA A 195 -10.48 0.82 19.68
CA ALA A 195 -10.81 0.99 18.27
C ALA A 195 -11.83 -0.05 17.77
N ILE A 196 -11.84 -1.25 18.37
CA ILE A 196 -12.90 -2.25 18.23
C ILE A 196 -13.20 -2.81 19.63
N PRO A 197 -14.18 -2.23 20.36
CA PRO A 197 -14.45 -2.62 21.74
C PRO A 197 -14.93 -4.07 21.90
N ASP A 198 -15.69 -4.56 20.92
CA ASP A 198 -16.18 -5.94 20.91
C ASP A 198 -15.04 -6.94 20.68
N GLY A 199 -14.78 -7.79 21.68
CA GLY A 199 -13.68 -8.75 21.68
C GLY A 199 -13.80 -9.79 20.57
N ALA A 200 -15.02 -10.26 20.28
CA ALA A 200 -15.24 -11.24 19.21
C ALA A 200 -14.95 -10.63 17.84
N ARG A 201 -15.49 -9.44 17.55
CA ARG A 201 -15.18 -8.70 16.33
C ARG A 201 -13.70 -8.35 16.22
N ARG A 202 -13.04 -7.95 17.32
CA ARG A 202 -11.60 -7.64 17.32
C ARG A 202 -10.76 -8.88 17.01
N PHE A 203 -11.13 -10.05 17.57
CA PHE A 203 -10.52 -11.33 17.21
C PHE A 203 -10.64 -11.60 15.71
N ASP A 204 -11.85 -11.46 15.14
CA ASP A 204 -12.09 -11.74 13.72
C ASP A 204 -11.29 -10.80 12.80
N VAL A 205 -11.21 -9.51 13.14
CA VAL A 205 -10.42 -8.54 12.37
C VAL A 205 -8.93 -8.87 12.45
N LEU A 206 -8.37 -9.12 13.63
CA LEU A 206 -6.97 -9.54 13.77
C LEU A 206 -6.68 -10.81 12.97
N ASN A 207 -7.59 -11.78 13.04
CA ASN A 207 -7.48 -13.04 12.31
C ASN A 207 -7.51 -12.82 10.79
N GLY A 208 -8.40 -11.97 10.30
CA GLY A 208 -8.48 -11.57 8.89
C GLY A 208 -7.23 -10.81 8.43
N LEU A 209 -6.67 -9.94 9.26
CA LEU A 209 -5.42 -9.22 8.97
C LEU A 209 -4.23 -10.19 8.87
N VAL A 210 -4.12 -11.18 9.76
CA VAL A 210 -3.08 -12.23 9.68
C VAL A 210 -3.21 -13.04 8.37
N GLN A 211 -4.43 -13.40 7.96
CA GLN A 211 -4.63 -14.08 6.67
C GLN A 211 -4.29 -13.17 5.48
N THR A 212 -4.65 -11.90 5.56
CA THR A 212 -4.29 -10.93 4.52
C THR A 212 -2.79 -10.80 4.39
N LEU A 213 -2.06 -10.72 5.51
CA LEU A 213 -0.61 -10.63 5.53
C LEU A 213 0.04 -11.84 4.87
N ARG A 214 -0.49 -13.05 5.10
CA ARG A 214 -0.09 -14.26 4.37
C ARG A 214 -0.24 -14.09 2.86
N THR A 215 -1.41 -13.69 2.38
CA THR A 215 -1.66 -13.50 0.93
C THR A 215 -0.75 -12.43 0.31
N ARG A 216 -0.42 -11.36 1.05
CA ARG A 216 0.54 -10.33 0.61
C ARG A 216 1.95 -10.91 0.47
N TRP A 217 2.40 -11.71 1.43
CA TRP A 217 3.71 -12.38 1.35
C TRP A 217 3.79 -13.42 0.24
N GLU A 218 2.71 -14.15 -0.03
CA GLU A 218 2.61 -15.03 -1.21
C GLU A 218 2.72 -14.21 -2.51
N SER A 219 2.08 -13.04 -2.58
CA SER A 219 2.13 -12.16 -3.75
C SER A 219 3.53 -11.56 -3.97
N ARG A 220 4.24 -11.19 -2.89
CA ARG A 220 5.61 -10.64 -2.94
C ARG A 220 6.62 -11.57 -3.61
N GLN A 221 6.39 -12.88 -3.61
CA GLN A 221 7.30 -13.83 -4.26
C GLN A 221 7.46 -13.55 -5.76
N ASN A 222 6.45 -12.95 -6.39
CA ASN A 222 6.45 -12.62 -7.81
C ASN A 222 6.85 -11.16 -8.09
N THR A 223 7.23 -10.40 -7.07
CA THR A 223 7.57 -8.98 -7.20
C THR A 223 9.08 -8.77 -6.99
N PRO A 224 9.77 -8.07 -7.91
CA PRO A 224 11.19 -7.81 -7.77
C PRO A 224 11.50 -7.05 -6.49
N VAL A 225 12.54 -7.53 -5.81
CA VAL A 225 13.03 -7.01 -4.55
C VAL A 225 13.84 -5.74 -4.77
N LEU A 226 13.57 -4.68 -3.99
CA LEU A 226 14.35 -3.45 -4.06
C LEU A 226 15.74 -3.60 -3.41
N THR A 227 15.82 -4.02 -2.14
CA THR A 227 17.07 -4.26 -1.41
C THR A 227 16.88 -5.25 -0.25
N VAL A 228 17.96 -5.95 0.14
CA VAL A 228 17.96 -6.87 1.30
C VAL A 228 17.57 -6.15 2.61
N ALA A 229 18.12 -4.96 2.86
CA ALA A 229 17.83 -4.20 4.07
C ALA A 229 16.34 -3.85 4.22
N ARG A 230 15.69 -3.49 3.10
CA ARG A 230 14.27 -3.19 3.09
C ARG A 230 13.42 -4.44 3.35
N GLN A 231 13.75 -5.55 2.71
CA GLN A 231 13.06 -6.81 2.97
C GLN A 231 13.18 -7.26 4.41
N LEU A 232 14.36 -7.05 5.00
CA LEU A 232 14.63 -7.39 6.39
C LEU A 232 13.71 -6.59 7.32
N THR A 233 13.59 -5.28 7.08
CA THR A 233 12.68 -4.41 7.83
C THR A 233 11.22 -4.88 7.73
N ASP A 234 10.78 -5.25 6.53
CA ASP A 234 9.39 -5.68 6.30
C ASP A 234 9.09 -7.05 6.93
N VAL A 235 10.03 -8.00 6.85
CA VAL A 235 9.86 -9.32 7.47
C VAL A 235 9.89 -9.22 8.99
N ASP A 236 10.78 -8.41 9.56
CA ASP A 236 10.84 -8.18 11.00
C ASP A 236 9.55 -7.57 11.52
N ARG A 237 9.08 -6.50 10.86
CA ARG A 237 7.82 -5.85 11.23
C ARG A 237 6.64 -6.82 11.11
N SER A 238 6.61 -7.64 10.06
CA SER A 238 5.55 -8.64 9.86
C SER A 238 5.57 -9.71 10.95
N VAL A 239 6.73 -10.27 11.28
CA VAL A 239 6.88 -11.30 12.32
C VAL A 239 6.42 -10.76 13.67
N VAL A 240 6.89 -9.57 14.05
CA VAL A 240 6.49 -8.92 15.32
C VAL A 240 4.99 -8.65 15.35
N ALA A 241 4.41 -8.14 14.27
CA ALA A 241 2.97 -7.90 14.20
C ALA A 241 2.16 -9.20 14.33
N ILE A 242 2.54 -10.27 13.62
CA ILE A 242 1.85 -11.57 13.74
C ILE A 242 1.95 -12.11 15.15
N GLU A 243 3.13 -12.10 15.76
CA GLU A 243 3.32 -12.60 17.13
C GLU A 243 2.44 -11.85 18.13
N ARG A 244 2.38 -10.52 18.04
CA ARG A 244 1.49 -9.68 18.84
C ARG A 244 0.01 -9.99 18.59
N ALA A 245 -0.38 -10.16 17.33
CA ALA A 245 -1.76 -10.53 16.97
C ALA A 245 -2.12 -11.90 17.57
N MET A 246 -1.22 -12.88 17.51
CA MET A 246 -1.47 -14.23 18.03
C MET A 246 -1.62 -14.22 19.56
N THR A 247 -0.83 -13.41 20.26
CA THR A 247 -0.99 -13.20 21.70
C THR A 247 -2.34 -12.56 22.01
N ALA A 248 -2.67 -11.43 21.37
CA ALA A 248 -3.93 -10.73 21.59
C ALA A 248 -5.16 -11.59 21.24
N MET A 249 -5.12 -12.34 20.12
CA MET A 249 -6.18 -13.29 19.77
C MET A 249 -6.29 -14.44 20.78
N GLY A 250 -5.18 -14.85 21.42
CA GLY A 250 -5.22 -15.85 22.48
C GLY A 250 -5.97 -15.39 23.73
N GLU A 251 -5.82 -14.11 24.09
CA GLU A 251 -6.55 -13.47 25.18
C GLU A 251 -8.04 -13.26 24.83
N LEU A 252 -8.34 -13.03 23.54
CA LEU A 252 -9.70 -12.81 23.05
C LEU A 252 -10.46 -14.10 22.72
N ALA A 253 -9.77 -15.23 22.54
CA ALA A 253 -10.39 -16.51 22.18
C ALA A 253 -11.57 -16.90 23.11
N PRO A 254 -11.53 -16.69 24.44
CA PRO A 254 -12.68 -16.97 25.32
C PRO A 254 -13.92 -16.11 25.05
N SER A 255 -13.78 -14.97 24.39
CA SER A 255 -14.91 -14.10 23.99
C SER A 255 -15.56 -14.53 22.67
N THR A 256 -15.04 -15.57 22.03
CA THR A 256 -15.54 -16.14 20.77
C THR A 256 -16.28 -17.45 21.02
N SER A 257 -16.91 -18.00 19.98
CA SER A 257 -17.51 -19.34 20.02
C SER A 257 -16.51 -20.48 19.79
N LEU A 258 -15.20 -20.20 19.74
CA LEU A 258 -14.18 -21.21 19.47
C LEU A 258 -13.91 -22.10 20.69
N THR A 259 -13.75 -23.40 20.46
CA THR A 259 -13.25 -24.29 21.51
C THR A 259 -11.74 -24.08 21.74
N PRO A 260 -11.20 -24.48 22.91
CA PRO A 260 -9.75 -24.46 23.14
C PRO A 260 -8.95 -25.23 22.07
N ASP A 261 -9.51 -26.34 21.57
CA ASP A 261 -8.89 -27.18 20.53
C ASP A 261 -8.90 -26.49 19.15
N ASP A 262 -9.98 -25.78 18.81
CA ASP A 262 -10.04 -24.96 17.59
C ASP A 262 -8.97 -23.88 17.62
N TRP A 263 -8.81 -23.19 18.76
CA TRP A 263 -7.78 -22.18 18.93
C TRP A 263 -6.36 -22.78 18.86
N ALA A 264 -6.14 -23.94 19.48
CA ALA A 264 -4.86 -24.63 19.40
C ALA A 264 -4.51 -25.01 17.95
N THR A 265 -5.48 -25.51 17.20
CA THR A 265 -5.32 -25.84 15.78
C THR A 265 -5.05 -24.57 14.95
N ARG A 266 -5.76 -23.47 15.21
CA ARG A 266 -5.53 -22.19 14.53
C ARG A 266 -4.10 -21.69 14.74
N LYS A 267 -3.59 -21.75 15.99
CA LYS A 267 -2.20 -21.40 16.30
C LYS A 267 -1.20 -22.24 15.50
N GLN A 268 -1.38 -23.56 15.47
CA GLN A 268 -0.51 -24.46 14.71
C GLN A 268 -0.53 -24.16 13.21
N VAL A 269 -1.71 -23.88 12.65
CA VAL A 269 -1.87 -23.53 11.24
C VAL A 269 -1.11 -22.25 10.91
N VAL A 270 -1.34 -21.17 11.68
CA VAL A 270 -0.63 -19.88 11.46
C VAL A 270 0.88 -20.03 11.64
N ASP A 271 1.32 -20.76 12.66
CA ASP A 271 2.75 -21.02 12.89
C ASP A 271 3.39 -21.72 11.69
N ARG A 272 2.75 -22.78 11.19
CA ARG A 272 3.27 -23.60 10.09
C ARG A 272 3.27 -22.87 8.75
N ILE A 273 2.20 -22.16 8.40
CA ILE A 273 2.04 -21.59 7.05
C ILE A 273 2.60 -20.18 6.92
N LEU A 274 2.83 -19.47 8.03
CA LEU A 274 3.21 -18.06 8.00
C LEU A 274 4.45 -17.77 8.87
N LEU A 275 4.40 -18.01 10.19
CA LEU A 275 5.50 -17.59 11.08
C LEU A 275 6.80 -18.35 10.80
N ARG A 276 6.77 -19.69 10.71
CA ARG A 276 7.98 -20.48 10.44
C ARG A 276 8.63 -20.10 9.11
N PRO A 277 7.89 -20.02 7.97
CA PRO A 277 8.45 -19.53 6.71
C PRO A 277 9.08 -18.14 6.83
N LEU A 278 8.39 -17.17 7.45
CA LEU A 278 8.90 -15.81 7.58
C LEU A 278 10.15 -15.74 8.48
N ARG A 279 10.20 -16.51 9.57
CA ARG A 279 11.39 -16.59 10.43
C ARG A 279 12.58 -17.21 9.70
N ALA A 280 12.36 -18.27 8.93
CA ALA A 280 13.41 -18.88 8.10
C ALA A 280 13.93 -17.88 7.06
N TYR A 281 13.01 -17.22 6.35
CA TYR A 281 13.35 -16.20 5.37
C TYR A 281 14.11 -15.02 5.97
N ARG A 282 13.71 -14.56 7.16
CA ARG A 282 14.44 -13.53 7.92
C ARG A 282 15.88 -13.97 8.21
N THR A 283 16.10 -15.20 8.65
CA THR A 283 17.44 -15.74 8.92
C THR A 283 18.31 -15.72 7.65
N GLU A 284 17.74 -16.11 6.51
CA GLU A 284 18.43 -16.07 5.21
C GLU A 284 18.79 -14.64 4.79
N LEU A 285 17.90 -13.67 5.02
CA LEU A 285 18.15 -12.26 4.75
C LEU A 285 19.26 -11.69 5.63
N HIS A 286 19.28 -12.00 6.93
CA HIS A 286 20.37 -11.60 7.82
C HIS A 286 21.72 -12.17 7.36
N ALA A 287 21.77 -13.45 7.02
CA ALA A 287 22.99 -14.08 6.51
C ALA A 287 23.46 -13.45 5.19
N THR A 288 22.52 -12.99 4.35
CA THR A 288 22.83 -12.28 3.11
C THR A 288 23.33 -10.85 3.37
N ALA A 289 22.71 -10.14 4.31
CA ALA A 289 23.14 -8.80 4.71
C ALA A 289 24.58 -8.81 5.26
N GLN A 290 24.90 -9.73 6.17
CA GLN A 290 26.24 -9.90 6.73
C GLN A 290 27.30 -10.20 5.65
N ARG A 291 26.97 -11.06 4.68
CA ARG A 291 27.86 -11.34 3.54
C ARG A 291 28.11 -10.10 2.68
N ASN A 292 27.08 -9.30 2.45
CA ASN A 292 27.21 -8.06 1.67
C ASN A 292 28.06 -7.02 2.40
N GLU A 293 27.86 -6.84 3.71
CA GLU A 293 28.68 -5.95 4.54
C GLU A 293 30.16 -6.36 4.52
N GLY A 294 30.44 -7.65 4.67
CA GLY A 294 31.80 -8.17 4.58
C GLY A 294 32.46 -7.90 3.23
N ARG A 295 31.72 -8.06 2.12
CA ARG A 295 32.20 -7.74 0.77
C ARG A 295 32.47 -6.25 0.59
N THR A 296 31.54 -5.40 1.04
CA THR A 296 31.71 -3.94 0.95
C THR A 296 32.94 -3.48 1.74
N ARG A 297 33.15 -4.02 2.94
CA ARG A 297 34.33 -3.71 3.75
C ARG A 297 35.63 -4.12 3.06
N ALA A 298 35.70 -5.32 2.50
CA ALA A 298 36.89 -5.78 1.77
C ALA A 298 37.23 -4.89 0.56
N ILE A 299 36.21 -4.41 -0.18
CA ILE A 299 36.41 -3.48 -1.30
C ILE A 299 36.94 -2.12 -0.82
N LEU A 300 36.43 -1.61 0.31
CA LEU A 300 36.88 -0.34 0.87
C LEU A 300 38.32 -0.42 1.40
N GLU A 301 38.70 -1.54 2.03
CA GLU A 301 40.06 -1.81 2.48
C GLU A 301 41.03 -1.86 1.28
N GLN A 302 40.70 -2.59 0.22
CA GLN A 302 41.49 -2.62 -1.02
C GLN A 302 41.64 -1.24 -1.68
N ALA A 303 40.58 -0.43 -1.68
CA ALA A 303 40.61 0.91 -2.24
C ALA A 303 41.41 1.93 -1.39
N ALA A 304 41.54 1.69 -0.09
CA ALA A 304 42.37 2.48 0.81
C ALA A 304 43.86 2.16 0.63
N ASP A 305 44.18 0.87 0.47
CA ASP A 305 45.55 0.40 0.21
C ASP A 305 46.05 0.93 -1.14
N ALA A 306 45.22 0.87 -2.19
CA ALA A 306 45.57 1.37 -3.53
C ALA A 306 45.70 2.89 -3.65
N LYS A 307 45.28 3.67 -2.64
CA LYS A 307 45.47 5.13 -2.59
C LYS A 307 46.68 5.56 -1.76
N SER A 308 47.30 4.61 -1.06
CA SER A 308 48.48 4.85 -0.22
C SER A 308 49.79 4.53 -0.94
N GLU A 309 49.70 3.99 -2.17
CA GLU A 309 50.79 3.83 -3.16
C GLU A 309 50.81 4.99 -4.16
#